data_AF-A0A556UDB7-F1
#
_entry.id   AF-A0A556UDB7-F1
#
_cell.length_a   1.000
_cell.length_b   1.000
_cell.length_c   1.000
_cell.angle_alpha   90.00
_cell.angle_beta   90.00
_cell.angle_gamma   90.00
#
_symmetry.space_group_name_H-M   'P 1'
#
loop_
_entity.id
_entity.type
_entity.pdbx_description
1 polymer ?
#
loop_
_entity_poly.entity_id
_entity_poly.type
_entity_poly.pdbx_seq_one_letter_code
_entity_poly.pdbx_strand_id
1 'polypeptide(L)'
;MVSKVNSNTKSVLVAEHEEATMPYIKIEIPEHKKQLAQVVYRDTDNDNEHLASSAVLEGEAGKRITYSTDRVVKHFKNKGYTLKNNGFDPEGQVHYFDSNDATIQTFYVDLKHELVKVTPQHPGKPNTPINNGDSLGPKWEKETAKSNLFKDITRTINYIDEHGKQLAGSIVQMTRLTQSGILDKVTGKWIKPLTWNKSNGTLSSQILREIEGYHIVEIDRNFENNSYKKENVKEENHLINIIYALNDVNIKNTRLVPSVQKIKFTDEEGNELQAPSIQENVFIYTGDTVDKVTDKVLKTGSWNQQSYTYDVVEVPTIKGYVADSGYIIRDNKKITGNLTATYNTPNVTRTVIYKKCNSKTHADIFKGISLSKKPIASIIDDPTQNYNSNHISSLDLVGLSGIK
;
A
#
# COMPACT_ATOMS: atom_id res chain seq x y z
N MET A 1 -95.76 94.84 60.69
CA MET A 1 -97.11 95.10 60.14
C MET A 1 -97.67 93.77 59.62
N VAL A 2 -98.81 93.35 60.20
CA VAL A 2 -99.98 92.67 59.58
C VAL A 2 -99.63 91.49 58.64
N SER A 3 -99.80 90.20 59.02
CA SER A 3 -101.06 89.40 59.01
C SER A 3 -101.73 89.43 57.60
N LYS A 4 -102.25 88.39 56.95
CA LYS A 4 -102.94 87.13 57.25
C LYS A 4 -102.96 86.39 55.90
N VAL A 5 -102.69 85.08 55.82
CA VAL A 5 -103.65 83.98 56.00
C VAL A 5 -104.91 84.12 55.12
N ASN A 6 -105.12 83.18 54.19
CA ASN A 6 -106.35 82.40 54.26
C ASN A 6 -106.27 81.01 53.60
N SER A 7 -106.66 80.07 54.46
CA SER A 7 -107.05 78.67 54.29
C SER A 7 -108.33 78.52 53.45
N ASN A 8 -108.86 77.37 53.04
CA ASN A 8 -108.87 76.00 53.57
C ASN A 8 -109.73 75.13 52.62
N THR A 9 -109.46 73.81 52.52
CA THR A 9 -110.50 72.77 52.72
C THR A 9 -109.89 71.36 52.91
N LYS A 10 -110.55 70.60 53.79
CA LYS A 10 -110.18 69.32 54.46
C LYS A 10 -110.44 68.06 53.64
N SER A 11 -109.76 66.97 54.02
CA SER A 11 -110.31 65.59 54.19
C SER A 11 -109.45 64.78 55.19
N VAL A 12 -110.07 63.85 55.92
CA VAL A 12 -109.57 63.14 57.13
C VAL A 12 -109.18 61.68 56.84
N LEU A 13 -108.10 61.16 57.45
CA LEU A 13 -107.90 59.74 57.85
C LEU A 13 -106.94 59.68 59.07
N VAL A 14 -107.08 58.63 59.90
CA VAL A 14 -106.50 58.45 61.27
C VAL A 14 -105.40 57.37 61.31
N ALA A 15 -104.51 57.45 62.33
CA ALA A 15 -103.51 56.48 62.84
C ALA A 15 -102.22 56.32 62.00
N GLU A 16 -101.00 56.13 62.52
CA GLU A 16 -100.52 55.44 63.74
C GLU A 16 -99.10 55.94 64.12
N HIS A 17 -98.61 55.59 65.32
CA HIS A 17 -97.35 56.04 65.95
C HIS A 17 -96.17 55.11 65.57
N GLU A 18 -94.97 55.63 65.25
CA GLU A 18 -93.73 54.83 65.35
C GLU A 18 -92.47 55.71 65.49
N GLU A 19 -91.64 55.43 66.50
CA GLU A 19 -90.32 56.03 66.70
C GLU A 19 -89.38 55.63 65.57
N ALA A 20 -88.81 56.62 64.87
CA ALA A 20 -87.90 56.36 63.76
C ALA A 20 -86.55 55.85 64.26
N THR A 21 -86.30 54.54 64.11
CA THR A 21 -84.95 53.97 64.10
C THR A 21 -84.22 54.43 62.83
N MET A 22 -83.11 55.15 62.98
CA MET A 22 -82.23 55.49 61.86
C MET A 22 -81.67 54.20 61.24
N PRO A 23 -81.86 53.96 59.92
CA PRO A 23 -81.33 52.75 59.29
C PRO A 23 -79.80 52.80 59.26
N TYR A 24 -79.19 51.70 59.70
CA TYR A 24 -77.75 51.45 59.57
C TYR A 24 -77.42 51.35 58.07
N ILE A 25 -76.74 52.36 57.51
CA ILE A 25 -76.23 52.29 56.13
C ILE A 25 -75.02 51.35 56.15
N LYS A 26 -75.20 50.13 55.68
CA LYS A 26 -74.09 49.24 55.34
C LYS A 26 -73.41 49.80 54.10
N ILE A 27 -72.29 50.50 54.28
CA ILE A 27 -71.40 50.87 53.18
C ILE A 27 -70.76 49.57 52.70
N GLU A 28 -71.25 49.00 51.59
CA GLU A 28 -70.50 48.01 50.85
C GLU A 28 -69.32 48.73 50.18
N ILE A 29 -68.15 48.64 50.81
CA ILE A 29 -66.89 48.96 50.14
C ILE A 29 -66.78 47.94 49.01
N PRO A 30 -66.76 48.34 47.72
CA PRO A 30 -66.58 47.38 46.65
C PRO A 30 -65.26 46.66 46.89
N GLU A 31 -65.33 45.35 47.09
CA GLU A 31 -64.15 44.51 47.21
C GLU A 31 -63.36 44.70 45.91
N HIS A 32 -62.19 45.35 45.99
CA HIS A 32 -61.34 45.54 44.82
C HIS A 32 -60.97 44.15 44.29
N LYS A 33 -61.56 43.75 43.17
CA LYS A 33 -61.28 42.46 42.55
C LYS A 33 -59.77 42.37 42.28
N LYS A 34 -59.14 41.32 42.81
CA LYS A 34 -57.72 41.06 42.56
C LYS A 34 -57.50 40.82 41.07
N GLN A 35 -56.41 41.38 40.57
CA GLN A 35 -55.93 41.24 39.21
C GLN A 35 -54.96 40.07 39.13
N LEU A 36 -54.94 39.39 37.98
CA LEU A 36 -54.19 38.15 37.79
C LEU A 36 -53.10 38.34 36.74
N ALA A 37 -51.91 37.81 37.01
CA ALA A 37 -50.81 37.75 36.06
C ALA A 37 -50.13 36.38 36.03
N GLN A 38 -49.52 36.02 34.90
CA GLN A 38 -48.75 34.80 34.76
C GLN A 38 -47.56 34.97 33.82
N VAL A 39 -46.44 34.34 34.15
CA VAL A 39 -45.26 34.28 33.28
C VAL A 39 -45.18 32.89 32.65
N VAL A 40 -45.14 32.83 31.32
CA VAL A 40 -45.13 31.60 30.52
C VAL A 40 -43.79 31.47 29.80
N TYR A 41 -43.14 30.32 29.95
CA TYR A 41 -41.87 29.98 29.32
C TYR A 41 -42.14 29.12 28.09
N ARG A 42 -41.57 29.50 26.95
CA ARG A 42 -41.84 28.85 25.65
C ARG A 42 -40.56 28.47 24.93
N ASP A 43 -40.62 27.36 24.24
CA ASP A 43 -39.57 26.88 23.35
C ASP A 43 -39.80 27.35 21.92
N THR A 44 -39.02 28.32 21.49
CA THR A 44 -39.20 28.92 20.16
C THR A 44 -38.65 28.09 19.01
N ASP A 45 -37.89 27.02 19.29
CA ASP A 45 -37.44 26.08 18.26
C ASP A 45 -38.47 24.96 18.02
N ASN A 46 -39.44 24.81 18.94
CA ASN A 46 -40.54 23.84 18.88
C ASN A 46 -41.91 24.55 18.79
N ASP A 47 -42.10 25.46 17.82
CA ASP A 47 -43.37 26.15 17.58
C ASP A 47 -43.97 26.86 18.82
N ASN A 48 -43.10 27.42 19.67
CA ASN A 48 -43.46 28.04 20.96
C ASN A 48 -44.09 27.06 21.97
N GLU A 49 -43.64 25.80 21.97
CA GLU A 49 -44.06 24.77 22.92
C GLU A 49 -43.99 25.28 24.37
N HIS A 50 -45.01 24.96 25.14
CA HIS A 50 -45.10 25.35 26.54
C HIS A 50 -44.09 24.55 27.39
N LEU A 51 -43.15 25.25 28.02
CA LEU A 51 -42.13 24.63 28.88
C LEU A 51 -42.52 24.66 30.36
N ALA A 52 -43.03 25.79 30.83
CA ALA A 52 -43.46 26.00 32.21
C ALA A 52 -44.31 27.28 32.33
N SER A 53 -45.03 27.40 33.44
CA SER A 53 -45.64 28.65 33.89
C SER A 53 -45.22 28.95 35.33
N SER A 54 -45.20 30.24 35.68
CA SER A 54 -45.30 30.64 37.08
C SER A 54 -46.64 30.18 37.68
N ALA A 55 -46.72 30.18 39.01
CA ALA A 55 -48.03 30.24 39.66
C ALA A 55 -48.79 31.48 39.17
N VAL A 56 -50.12 31.46 39.27
CA VAL A 56 -50.92 32.66 39.07
C VAL A 56 -50.55 33.66 40.16
N LEU A 57 -50.15 34.85 39.74
CA LEU A 57 -49.78 35.95 40.59
C LEU A 57 -51.03 36.81 40.79
N GLU A 58 -51.30 37.21 42.03
CA GLU A 58 -52.47 38.02 42.36
C GLU A 58 -52.06 39.32 43.07
N GLY A 59 -52.76 40.41 42.77
CA GLY A 59 -52.57 41.67 43.49
C GLY A 59 -53.63 42.72 43.14
N GLU A 60 -53.59 43.85 43.85
CA GLU A 60 -54.44 45.00 43.51
C GLU A 60 -53.94 45.67 42.22
N ALA A 61 -54.86 46.24 41.44
CA ALA A 61 -54.53 46.99 40.24
C ALA A 61 -53.48 48.08 40.53
N GLY A 62 -52.48 48.20 39.65
CA GLY A 62 -51.38 49.16 39.79
C GLY A 62 -50.32 48.80 40.83
N LYS A 63 -50.43 47.67 41.56
CA LYS A 63 -49.36 47.19 42.44
C LYS A 63 -48.30 46.43 41.66
N ARG A 64 -47.05 46.49 42.15
CA ARG A 64 -45.91 45.80 41.56
C ARG A 64 -46.11 44.28 41.63
N ILE A 65 -45.86 43.61 40.50
CA ILE A 65 -45.76 42.15 40.44
C ILE A 65 -44.39 41.74 40.99
N THR A 66 -44.38 41.01 42.11
CA THR A 66 -43.16 40.59 42.79
C THR A 66 -42.78 39.17 42.37
N TYR A 67 -42.17 39.07 41.19
CA TYR A 67 -41.70 37.81 40.60
C TYR A 67 -40.33 38.04 39.94
N SER A 68 -39.56 36.98 39.69
CA SER A 68 -38.34 37.04 38.87
C SER A 68 -38.20 35.79 38.03
N THR A 69 -37.75 35.96 36.78
CA THR A 69 -37.55 34.84 35.84
C THR A 69 -36.22 34.12 36.04
N ASP A 70 -35.27 34.70 36.78
CA ASP A 70 -33.87 34.25 36.88
C ASP A 70 -33.74 32.77 37.23
N ARG A 71 -34.50 32.29 38.22
CA ARG A 71 -34.43 30.90 38.67
C ARG A 71 -34.86 29.94 37.56
N VAL A 72 -35.96 30.25 36.87
CA VAL A 72 -36.53 29.39 35.83
C VAL A 72 -35.67 29.46 34.56
N VAL A 73 -35.21 30.66 34.18
CA VAL A 73 -34.28 30.84 33.07
C VAL A 73 -32.97 30.09 33.34
N LYS A 74 -32.41 30.15 34.56
CA LYS A 74 -31.21 29.39 34.93
C LYS A 74 -31.44 27.87 34.86
N HIS A 75 -32.62 27.39 35.28
CA HIS A 75 -32.99 25.99 35.14
C HIS A 75 -32.98 25.53 33.69
N PHE A 76 -33.59 26.28 32.78
CA PHE A 76 -33.58 25.92 31.35
C PHE A 76 -32.19 26.09 30.72
N LYS A 77 -31.40 27.09 31.12
CA LYS A 77 -29.97 27.19 30.72
C LYS A 77 -29.17 25.94 31.10
N ASN A 78 -29.40 25.39 32.29
CA ASN A 78 -28.77 24.15 32.73
C ASN A 78 -29.22 22.91 31.92
N LYS A 79 -30.35 22.99 31.22
CA LYS A 79 -30.86 21.96 30.31
C LYS A 79 -30.47 22.16 28.84
N GLY A 80 -29.63 23.16 28.54
CA GLY A 80 -29.16 23.44 27.19
C GLY A 80 -29.96 24.46 26.41
N TYR A 81 -30.83 25.25 27.07
CA TYR A 81 -31.50 26.39 26.43
C TYR A 81 -30.67 27.68 26.51
N THR A 82 -30.92 28.61 25.60
CA THR A 82 -30.50 30.00 25.68
C THR A 82 -31.71 30.92 25.69
N LEU A 83 -31.61 32.03 26.41
CA LEU A 83 -32.66 33.05 26.45
C LEU A 83 -32.66 33.81 25.11
N LYS A 84 -33.82 33.85 24.45
CA LYS A 84 -34.04 34.63 23.22
C LYS A 84 -34.70 35.96 23.53
N ASN A 85 -35.75 35.95 24.34
CA ASN A 85 -36.46 37.14 24.78
C ASN A 85 -37.03 36.94 26.18
N ASN A 86 -37.00 37.98 27.01
CA ASN A 86 -37.65 38.00 28.31
C ASN A 86 -38.65 39.16 28.30
N GLY A 87 -39.94 38.85 28.25
CA GLY A 87 -41.02 39.83 28.25
C GLY A 87 -41.48 40.28 29.64
N PHE A 88 -40.85 39.81 30.72
CA PHE A 88 -41.21 40.17 32.10
C PHE A 88 -40.13 41.03 32.77
N ASP A 89 -38.95 40.52 33.06
CA ASP A 89 -37.92 41.29 33.78
C ASP A 89 -36.60 41.43 32.99
N PRO A 90 -36.62 41.79 31.68
CA PRO A 90 -35.39 42.09 30.96
C PRO A 90 -34.66 43.23 31.67
N GLU A 91 -33.39 43.04 31.99
CA GLU A 91 -32.54 44.05 32.66
C GLU A 91 -33.14 44.61 33.97
N GLY A 92 -33.96 43.80 34.67
CA GLY A 92 -34.59 44.20 35.93
C GLY A 92 -35.84 45.07 35.78
N GLN A 93 -36.46 45.10 34.59
CA GLN A 93 -37.74 45.74 34.35
C GLN A 93 -38.80 45.33 35.39
N VAL A 94 -39.62 46.29 35.80
CA VAL A 94 -40.67 46.11 36.81
C VAL A 94 -42.04 46.21 36.14
N HIS A 95 -42.91 45.22 36.40
CA HIS A 95 -44.30 45.23 35.95
C HIS A 95 -45.28 45.41 37.11
N TYR A 96 -46.47 45.86 36.75
CA TYR A 96 -47.58 46.11 37.65
C TYR A 96 -48.82 45.39 37.14
N PHE A 97 -49.69 44.98 38.06
CA PHE A 97 -50.99 44.43 37.71
C PHE A 97 -51.80 45.47 36.93
N ASP A 98 -52.43 45.04 35.83
CA ASP A 98 -53.32 45.90 35.05
C ASP A 98 -54.66 46.14 35.78
N SER A 99 -55.68 46.60 35.07
CA SER A 99 -57.04 46.77 35.61
C SER A 99 -58.07 45.97 34.82
N ASN A 100 -57.64 44.87 34.19
CA ASN A 100 -58.49 44.08 33.30
C ASN A 100 -58.97 42.80 33.98
N ASP A 101 -60.20 42.89 34.50
CA ASP A 101 -60.89 41.80 35.18
C ASP A 101 -61.27 40.59 34.32
N ALA A 102 -61.16 40.70 32.99
CA ALA A 102 -61.58 39.68 32.03
C ALA A 102 -60.44 38.74 31.58
N THR A 103 -59.18 39.11 31.81
CA THR A 103 -58.03 38.36 31.28
C THR A 103 -56.90 38.25 32.30
N ILE A 104 -56.12 37.17 32.19
CA ILE A 104 -54.85 37.06 32.91
C ILE A 104 -53.77 37.80 32.12
N GLN A 105 -53.14 38.79 32.74
CA GLN A 105 -51.99 39.48 32.16
C GLN A 105 -50.84 38.47 31.96
N THR A 106 -50.55 38.13 30.71
CA THR A 106 -49.59 37.07 30.38
C THR A 106 -48.30 37.65 29.84
N PHE A 107 -47.18 37.29 30.46
CA PHE A 107 -45.84 37.65 30.01
C PHE A 107 -45.13 36.42 29.46
N TYR A 108 -44.43 36.56 28.33
CA TYR A 108 -43.74 35.46 27.68
C TYR A 108 -42.23 35.55 27.85
N VAL A 109 -41.61 34.43 28.21
CA VAL A 109 -40.16 34.24 28.22
C VAL A 109 -39.83 33.19 27.18
N ASP A 110 -39.14 33.63 26.13
CA ASP A 110 -38.84 32.81 24.97
C ASP A 110 -37.41 32.27 25.07
N LEU A 111 -37.32 30.94 25.03
CA LEU A 111 -36.09 30.17 25.07
C LEU A 111 -35.88 29.51 23.70
N LYS A 112 -34.64 29.17 23.40
CA LYS A 112 -34.26 28.40 22.21
C LYS A 112 -33.15 27.41 22.56
N HIS A 113 -32.97 26.37 21.78
CA HIS A 113 -31.94 25.37 21.99
C HIS A 113 -30.54 25.96 21.75
N GLU A 114 -29.60 25.59 22.62
CA GLU A 114 -28.19 25.82 22.39
C GLU A 114 -27.63 24.68 21.53
N LEU A 115 -26.91 25.03 20.46
CA LEU A 115 -26.27 24.06 19.59
C LEU A 115 -24.78 23.93 19.92
N VAL A 116 -24.25 22.72 19.81
CA VAL A 116 -22.83 22.43 20.04
C VAL A 116 -22.21 21.78 18.81
N LYS A 117 -21.04 22.28 18.42
CA LYS A 117 -20.25 21.71 17.32
C LYS A 117 -19.31 20.64 17.86
N VAL A 118 -19.47 19.41 17.38
CA VAL A 118 -18.58 18.28 17.70
C VAL A 118 -17.46 18.23 16.67
N THR A 119 -16.21 18.30 17.14
CA THR A 119 -15.00 18.29 16.29
C THR A 119 -13.87 17.53 16.99
N PRO A 120 -12.81 17.13 16.29
CA PRO A 120 -11.67 16.49 16.95
C PRO A 120 -11.00 17.34 18.05
N GLN A 121 -11.12 18.67 17.95
CA GLN A 121 -10.65 19.64 18.96
C GLN A 121 -11.64 19.80 20.11
N HIS A 122 -12.94 19.62 19.84
CA HIS A 122 -14.04 19.68 20.82
C HIS A 122 -14.87 18.39 20.77
N PRO A 123 -14.31 17.26 21.22
CA PRO A 123 -15.02 15.98 21.25
C PRO A 123 -16.01 15.93 22.41
N GLY A 124 -17.01 15.07 22.29
CA GLY A 124 -17.86 14.69 23.41
C GLY A 124 -17.16 13.71 24.36
N LYS A 125 -17.78 13.52 25.53
CA LYS A 125 -17.35 12.52 26.53
C LYS A 125 -18.45 11.45 26.64
N PRO A 126 -18.31 10.30 25.96
CA PRO A 126 -19.38 9.30 25.88
C PRO A 126 -20.01 8.95 27.23
N ASN A 127 -21.33 8.76 27.22
CA ASN A 127 -22.14 8.40 28.40
C ASN A 127 -22.16 9.44 29.53
N THR A 128 -21.57 10.62 29.34
CA THR A 128 -21.71 11.75 30.27
C THR A 128 -22.78 12.72 29.78
N PRO A 129 -23.50 13.43 30.69
CA PRO A 129 -24.46 14.45 30.29
C PRO A 129 -23.85 15.49 29.36
N ILE A 130 -24.60 15.90 28.34
CA ILE A 130 -24.21 16.99 27.43
C ILE A 130 -24.20 18.31 28.19
N ASN A 131 -25.18 18.49 29.08
CA ASN A 131 -25.29 19.64 29.96
C ASN A 131 -24.89 19.25 31.38
N ASN A 132 -23.82 19.86 31.92
CA ASN A 132 -23.33 19.55 33.27
C ASN A 132 -24.37 19.83 34.38
N GLY A 133 -25.32 20.74 34.13
CA GLY A 133 -26.39 21.09 35.06
C GLY A 133 -27.62 20.17 35.02
N ASP A 134 -27.64 19.18 34.12
CA ASP A 134 -28.76 18.25 33.94
C ASP A 134 -28.27 16.80 33.86
N SER A 135 -28.14 16.15 35.01
CA SER A 135 -27.62 14.77 35.11
C SER A 135 -28.50 13.71 34.44
N LEU A 136 -29.79 14.01 34.25
CA LEU A 136 -30.77 13.13 33.61
C LEU A 136 -31.02 13.51 32.14
N GLY A 137 -30.41 14.60 31.67
CA GLY A 137 -30.53 15.08 30.30
C GLY A 137 -29.81 14.19 29.28
N PRO A 138 -29.84 14.58 28.00
CA PRO A 138 -29.18 13.84 26.93
C PRO A 138 -27.69 13.66 27.22
N LYS A 139 -27.15 12.52 26.80
CA LYS A 139 -25.75 12.14 27.01
C LYS A 139 -25.00 12.11 25.68
N TRP A 140 -23.71 12.37 25.74
CA TRP A 140 -22.84 12.25 24.57
C TRP A 140 -22.82 10.81 24.05
N GLU A 141 -23.06 10.66 22.75
CA GLU A 141 -23.00 9.36 22.05
C GLU A 141 -21.55 8.89 21.88
N LYS A 142 -21.35 7.59 21.64
CA LYS A 142 -20.01 6.98 21.55
C LYS A 142 -19.20 7.57 20.40
N GLU A 143 -19.82 7.84 19.26
CA GLU A 143 -19.21 8.44 18.06
C GLU A 143 -18.61 9.83 18.30
N THR A 144 -19.03 10.53 19.35
CA THR A 144 -18.50 11.86 19.69
C THR A 144 -17.13 11.81 20.37
N ALA A 145 -16.68 10.61 20.79
CA ALA A 145 -15.36 10.41 21.38
C ALA A 145 -14.25 10.85 20.42
N LYS A 146 -13.19 11.46 20.96
CA LYS A 146 -12.06 11.97 20.16
C LYS A 146 -11.50 10.96 19.16
N SER A 147 -11.32 9.71 19.55
CA SER A 147 -10.79 8.64 18.70
C SER A 147 -11.68 8.34 17.50
N ASN A 148 -13.00 8.48 17.66
CA ASN A 148 -13.98 8.17 16.62
C ASN A 148 -14.13 9.32 15.62
N LEU A 149 -13.58 10.50 15.92
CA LEU A 149 -13.60 11.66 15.02
C LEU A 149 -12.43 11.67 14.02
N PHE A 150 -11.60 10.64 14.04
CA PHE A 150 -10.49 10.41 13.10
C PHE A 150 -10.66 9.08 12.37
N LYS A 151 -10.23 9.04 11.10
CA LYS A 151 -10.12 7.80 10.33
C LYS A 151 -8.85 7.84 9.51
N ASP A 152 -7.95 6.90 9.77
CA ASP A 152 -6.74 6.73 8.97
C ASP A 152 -7.08 5.92 7.72
N ILE A 153 -6.72 6.46 6.56
CA ILE A 153 -6.89 5.81 5.26
C ILE A 153 -5.50 5.50 4.72
N THR A 154 -5.29 4.24 4.36
CA THR A 154 -4.03 3.77 3.80
C THR A 154 -4.18 3.36 2.35
N ARG A 155 -3.21 3.76 1.53
CA ARG A 155 -2.95 3.23 0.19
C ARG A 155 -1.70 2.38 0.23
N THR A 156 -1.83 1.10 -0.10
CA THR A 156 -0.69 0.20 -0.21
C THR A 156 -0.42 -0.11 -1.68
N ILE A 157 0.81 0.14 -2.13
CA ILE A 157 1.27 -0.10 -3.49
C ILE A 157 2.24 -1.28 -3.44
N ASN A 158 1.86 -2.39 -4.08
CA ASN A 158 2.65 -3.60 -4.19
C ASN A 158 3.32 -3.67 -5.55
N TYR A 159 4.50 -4.29 -5.58
CA TYR A 159 5.26 -4.59 -6.79
C TYR A 159 5.44 -6.10 -6.87
N ILE A 160 4.68 -6.73 -7.75
CA ILE A 160 4.58 -8.20 -7.85
C ILE A 160 4.85 -8.65 -9.29
N ASP A 161 5.24 -9.90 -9.47
CA ASP A 161 5.22 -10.53 -10.80
C ASP A 161 3.81 -11.05 -11.16
N GLU A 162 3.68 -11.56 -12.38
CA GLU A 162 2.45 -12.20 -12.92
C GLU A 162 1.93 -13.38 -12.07
N HIS A 163 2.75 -13.93 -11.17
CA HIS A 163 2.38 -15.00 -10.25
C HIS A 163 2.11 -14.52 -8.81
N GLY A 164 2.14 -13.20 -8.59
CA GLY A 164 1.90 -12.59 -7.29
C GLY A 164 3.10 -12.60 -6.34
N LYS A 165 4.28 -13.02 -6.78
CA LYS A 165 5.50 -12.97 -5.96
C LYS A 165 5.95 -11.52 -5.84
N GLN A 166 6.26 -11.11 -4.61
CA GLN A 166 6.77 -9.78 -4.33
C GLN A 166 8.18 -9.57 -4.89
N LEU A 167 8.33 -8.58 -5.75
CA LEU A 167 9.60 -8.21 -6.39
C LEU A 167 10.33 -7.09 -5.65
N ALA A 168 9.58 -6.22 -4.96
CA ALA A 168 10.13 -5.14 -4.15
C ALA A 168 9.24 -4.82 -2.93
N GLY A 169 9.82 -4.14 -1.95
CA GLY A 169 9.09 -3.67 -0.77
C GLY A 169 7.92 -2.75 -1.15
N SER A 170 6.74 -3.02 -0.58
CA SER A 170 5.54 -2.22 -0.81
C SER A 170 5.70 -0.80 -0.27
N ILE A 171 5.02 0.15 -0.90
CA ILE A 171 4.92 1.52 -0.40
C ILE A 171 3.56 1.69 0.27
N VAL A 172 3.57 2.13 1.52
CA VAL A 172 2.36 2.47 2.27
C VAL A 172 2.29 3.98 2.41
N GLN A 173 1.23 4.57 1.90
CA GLN A 173 0.90 5.97 2.11
C GLN A 173 -0.31 6.07 3.02
N MET A 174 -0.29 7.04 3.92
CA MET A 174 -1.35 7.25 4.90
C MET A 174 -1.82 8.70 4.85
N THR A 175 -3.12 8.88 5.01
CA THR A 175 -3.72 10.17 5.33
C THR A 175 -4.71 9.98 6.47
N ARG A 176 -5.02 11.06 7.19
CA ARG A 176 -6.01 11.06 8.26
C ARG A 176 -7.19 11.95 7.88
N LEU A 177 -8.38 11.36 7.84
CA LEU A 177 -9.64 12.10 7.72
C LEU A 177 -10.13 12.53 9.11
N THR A 178 -10.90 13.60 9.11
CA THR A 178 -11.58 14.12 10.30
C THR A 178 -13.06 14.26 10.01
N GLN A 179 -13.92 14.06 11.02
CA GLN A 179 -15.36 14.31 10.89
C GLN A 179 -15.84 15.33 11.93
N SER A 180 -16.93 16.02 11.60
CA SER A 180 -17.57 16.99 12.48
C SER A 180 -19.08 17.02 12.27
N GLY A 181 -19.80 17.51 13.27
CA GLY A 181 -21.26 17.62 13.25
C GLY A 181 -21.75 18.73 14.19
N ILE A 182 -23.05 18.98 14.17
CA ILE A 182 -23.73 19.94 15.05
C ILE A 182 -24.88 19.21 15.74
N LEU A 183 -24.87 19.24 17.06
CA LEU A 183 -25.83 18.59 17.92
C LEU A 183 -26.63 19.63 18.72
N ASP A 184 -27.88 19.32 18.99
CA ASP A 184 -28.77 20.10 19.84
C ASP A 184 -28.62 19.65 21.30
N LYS A 185 -28.28 20.58 22.20
CA LYS A 185 -28.00 20.27 23.60
C LYS A 185 -29.25 19.92 24.42
N VAL A 186 -30.44 20.32 24.00
CA VAL A 186 -31.70 20.01 24.69
C VAL A 186 -32.17 18.60 24.32
N THR A 187 -32.17 18.30 23.02
CA THR A 187 -32.71 17.02 22.51
C THR A 187 -31.67 15.91 22.45
N GLY A 188 -30.38 16.25 22.43
CA GLY A 188 -29.28 15.31 22.17
C GLY A 188 -29.19 14.84 20.73
N LYS A 189 -30.00 15.38 19.82
CA LYS A 189 -30.08 14.93 18.43
C LYS A 189 -29.18 15.74 17.52
N TRP A 190 -28.74 15.12 16.43
CA TRP A 190 -27.95 15.78 15.38
C TRP A 190 -28.83 16.72 14.54
N ILE A 191 -28.46 18.00 14.50
CA ILE A 191 -28.95 18.96 13.49
C ILE A 191 -28.16 18.79 12.20
N LYS A 192 -26.84 18.59 12.33
CA LYS A 192 -25.96 18.16 11.24
C LYS A 192 -25.21 16.92 11.69
N PRO A 193 -25.50 15.73 11.15
CA PRO A 193 -24.80 14.49 11.51
C PRO A 193 -23.29 14.60 11.32
N LEU A 194 -22.54 13.77 12.05
CA LEU A 194 -21.11 13.63 11.83
C LEU A 194 -20.83 13.26 10.37
N THR A 195 -20.04 14.09 9.70
CA THR A 195 -19.70 13.91 8.28
C THR A 195 -18.18 14.02 8.09
N TRP A 196 -17.59 13.07 7.34
CA TRP A 196 -16.17 13.08 7.01
C TRP A 196 -15.81 14.25 6.09
N ASN A 197 -14.83 15.05 6.51
CA ASN A 197 -14.23 16.06 5.68
C ASN A 197 -13.22 15.41 4.70
N LYS A 198 -13.64 15.28 3.43
CA LYS A 198 -12.87 14.68 2.34
C LYS A 198 -11.84 15.62 1.71
N SER A 199 -11.94 16.94 1.92
CA SER A 199 -11.02 17.90 1.29
C SER A 199 -9.65 17.98 1.97
N ASN A 200 -9.52 17.45 3.20
CA ASN A 200 -8.26 17.40 3.94
C ASN A 200 -7.39 16.17 3.59
N GLY A 201 -7.93 15.21 2.83
CA GLY A 201 -7.21 13.99 2.45
C GLY A 201 -6.71 14.07 1.02
N THR A 202 -5.40 14.19 0.83
CA THR A 202 -4.76 13.99 -0.47
C THR A 202 -3.58 13.05 -0.33
N LEU A 203 -3.55 11.99 -1.12
CA LEU A 203 -2.38 11.13 -1.23
C LEU A 203 -1.49 11.65 -2.37
N SER A 204 -0.19 11.74 -2.12
CA SER A 204 0.78 12.25 -3.11
C SER A 204 0.89 11.31 -4.30
N SER A 205 1.19 11.85 -5.48
CA SER A 205 1.57 11.03 -6.63
C SER A 205 2.80 10.19 -6.30
N GLN A 206 2.82 8.96 -6.80
CA GLN A 206 3.93 8.02 -6.61
C GLN A 206 4.52 7.68 -7.98
N ILE A 207 5.83 7.89 -8.12
CA ILE A 207 6.61 7.42 -9.27
C ILE A 207 6.73 5.90 -9.18
N LEU A 208 6.56 5.22 -10.31
CA LEU A 208 6.69 3.77 -10.41
C LEU A 208 8.13 3.33 -10.12
N ARG A 209 8.28 2.15 -9.53
CA ARG A 209 9.61 1.60 -9.24
C ARG A 209 10.13 0.91 -10.50
N GLU A 210 11.32 1.26 -10.94
CA GLU A 210 12.03 0.44 -11.93
C GLU A 210 12.62 -0.79 -11.23
N ILE A 211 12.40 -1.96 -11.82
CA ILE A 211 12.90 -3.24 -11.28
C ILE A 211 13.76 -3.86 -12.37
N GLU A 212 15.03 -4.11 -12.05
CA GLU A 212 16.01 -4.64 -13.01
C GLU A 212 15.57 -6.00 -13.55
N GLY A 213 15.59 -6.17 -14.88
CA GLY A 213 15.19 -7.41 -15.55
C GLY A 213 13.69 -7.57 -15.78
N TYR A 214 12.89 -6.55 -15.42
CA TYR A 214 11.43 -6.59 -15.49
C TYR A 214 10.86 -5.33 -16.17
N HIS A 215 9.70 -5.48 -16.80
CA HIS A 215 8.89 -4.37 -17.31
C HIS A 215 7.47 -4.45 -16.74
N ILE A 216 6.81 -3.30 -16.62
CA ILE A 216 5.43 -3.23 -16.12
C ILE A 216 4.49 -3.73 -17.20
N VAL A 217 3.64 -4.69 -16.84
CA VAL A 217 2.60 -5.23 -17.73
C VAL A 217 1.22 -4.71 -17.37
N GLU A 218 0.93 -4.53 -16.08
CA GLU A 218 -0.39 -4.12 -15.63
C GLU A 218 -0.32 -3.29 -14.35
N ILE A 219 -1.27 -2.38 -14.23
CA ILE A 219 -1.51 -1.58 -13.03
C ILE A 219 -3.00 -1.65 -12.71
N ASP A 220 -3.31 -2.19 -11.53
CA ASP A 220 -4.66 -2.63 -11.13
C ASP A 220 -5.68 -1.49 -10.85
N ARG A 221 -5.42 -0.22 -11.28
CA ARG A 221 -6.38 0.90 -11.43
C ARG A 221 -5.73 2.27 -11.67
N ASN A 222 -6.46 3.18 -12.34
CA ASN A 222 -6.22 4.64 -12.43
C ASN A 222 -4.80 5.07 -12.86
N PHE A 223 -4.29 4.50 -13.96
CA PHE A 223 -2.96 4.83 -14.50
C PHE A 223 -3.06 5.71 -15.75
N GLU A 224 -2.47 6.91 -15.70
CA GLU A 224 -2.21 7.77 -16.86
C GLU A 224 -0.83 8.43 -16.69
N ASN A 225 0.00 8.47 -17.74
CA ASN A 225 1.29 9.17 -17.80
C ASN A 225 2.33 8.76 -16.72
N ASN A 226 2.67 7.47 -16.60
CA ASN A 226 3.78 6.96 -15.76
C ASN A 226 3.69 7.27 -14.25
N SER A 227 2.53 7.69 -13.74
CA SER A 227 2.34 7.95 -12.32
C SER A 227 0.90 7.72 -11.87
N TYR A 228 0.72 7.44 -10.59
CA TYR A 228 -0.61 7.53 -9.98
C TYR A 228 -0.97 8.99 -9.76
N LYS A 229 -2.11 9.44 -10.29
CA LYS A 229 -2.62 10.78 -10.03
C LYS A 229 -2.86 11.00 -8.53
N LYS A 230 -2.81 12.28 -8.14
CA LYS A 230 -3.39 12.76 -6.89
C LYS A 230 -4.88 12.39 -6.90
N GLU A 231 -5.31 11.53 -5.98
CA GLU A 231 -6.71 11.11 -5.87
C GLU A 231 -7.35 11.78 -4.65
N ASN A 232 -8.62 12.15 -4.78
CA ASN A 232 -9.44 12.50 -3.62
C ASN A 232 -9.67 11.23 -2.80
N VAL A 233 -9.39 11.31 -1.50
CA VAL A 233 -9.38 10.12 -0.64
C VAL A 233 -10.78 9.50 -0.54
N LYS A 234 -10.89 8.23 -0.93
CA LYS A 234 -12.05 7.37 -0.65
C LYS A 234 -12.08 7.02 0.84
N GLU A 235 -13.24 6.73 1.39
CA GLU A 235 -13.40 6.41 2.82
C GLU A 235 -12.88 5.01 3.19
N GLU A 236 -12.16 4.33 2.31
CA GLU A 236 -11.68 2.96 2.49
C GLU A 236 -10.21 2.83 2.13
N ASN A 237 -9.55 1.90 2.82
CA ASN A 237 -8.21 1.49 2.47
C ASN A 237 -8.23 0.85 1.09
N HIS A 238 -7.21 1.11 0.28
CA HIS A 238 -7.13 0.53 -1.05
C HIS A 238 -5.74 -0.02 -1.34
N LEU A 239 -5.75 -1.11 -2.08
CA LEU A 239 -4.59 -1.83 -2.54
C LEU A 239 -4.40 -1.54 -4.02
N ILE A 240 -3.15 -1.31 -4.41
CA ILE A 240 -2.74 -1.16 -5.81
C ILE A 240 -1.64 -2.18 -6.05
N ASN A 241 -1.84 -3.05 -7.03
CA ASN A 241 -0.81 -3.95 -7.51
C ASN A 241 -0.24 -3.42 -8.82
N ILE A 242 1.08 -3.31 -8.87
CA ILE A 242 1.84 -3.13 -10.12
C ILE A 242 2.40 -4.50 -10.46
N ILE A 243 1.98 -5.02 -11.60
CA ILE A 243 2.37 -6.33 -12.09
C ILE A 243 3.49 -6.15 -13.10
N TYR A 244 4.57 -6.89 -12.91
CA TYR A 244 5.73 -6.93 -13.78
C TYR A 244 5.86 -8.29 -14.46
N ALA A 245 6.40 -8.29 -15.68
CA ALA A 245 6.87 -9.50 -16.35
C ALA A 245 8.38 -9.42 -16.56
N LEU A 246 9.03 -10.58 -16.63
CA LEU A 246 10.45 -10.68 -16.98
C LEU A 246 10.67 -10.12 -18.39
N ASN A 247 11.77 -9.40 -18.57
CA ASN A 247 12.20 -8.98 -19.90
C ASN A 247 12.64 -10.21 -20.71
N ASP A 248 12.28 -10.21 -21.99
CA ASP A 248 12.87 -11.13 -22.97
C ASP A 248 14.39 -11.02 -22.98
N VAL A 249 15.05 -12.08 -23.46
CA VAL A 249 16.51 -12.12 -23.62
C VAL A 249 16.93 -12.18 -25.08
N ASN A 250 18.09 -11.60 -25.38
CA ASN A 250 18.79 -11.78 -26.65
C ASN A 250 20.15 -12.44 -26.41
N ILE A 251 20.72 -13.08 -27.43
CA ILE A 251 22.11 -13.53 -27.42
C ILE A 251 22.94 -12.57 -28.25
N LYS A 252 23.95 -11.93 -27.63
CA LYS A 252 24.92 -11.06 -28.31
C LYS A 252 26.32 -11.67 -28.26
N ASN A 253 27.24 -11.12 -29.04
CA ASN A 253 28.66 -11.49 -29.02
C ASN A 253 28.96 -12.96 -29.34
N THR A 254 28.10 -13.66 -30.09
CA THR A 254 28.44 -15.01 -30.59
C THR A 254 29.71 -14.93 -31.44
N ARG A 255 30.60 -15.91 -31.28
CA ARG A 255 31.87 -15.92 -32.01
C ARG A 255 32.17 -17.31 -32.54
N LEU A 256 32.48 -17.38 -33.83
CA LEU A 256 33.01 -18.57 -34.48
C LEU A 256 34.48 -18.31 -34.81
N VAL A 257 35.36 -19.19 -34.35
CA VAL A 257 36.80 -19.13 -34.64
C VAL A 257 37.18 -20.40 -35.39
N PRO A 258 37.25 -20.35 -36.73
CA PRO A 258 37.80 -21.44 -37.53
C PRO A 258 39.25 -21.70 -37.12
N SER A 259 39.59 -22.97 -37.05
CA SER A 259 40.87 -23.47 -36.57
C SER A 259 41.39 -24.49 -37.58
N VAL A 260 42.65 -24.34 -37.99
CA VAL A 260 43.25 -25.18 -39.03
C VAL A 260 44.60 -25.72 -38.59
N GLN A 261 44.81 -27.04 -38.72
CA GLN A 261 46.13 -27.64 -38.81
C GLN A 261 46.55 -27.73 -40.27
N LYS A 262 47.71 -27.14 -40.58
CA LYS A 262 48.32 -27.19 -41.92
C LYS A 262 49.69 -27.86 -41.86
N ILE A 263 49.85 -28.95 -42.59
CA ILE A 263 51.14 -29.64 -42.75
C ILE A 263 51.66 -29.38 -44.16
N LYS A 264 52.77 -28.64 -44.28
CA LYS A 264 53.43 -28.34 -45.56
C LYS A 264 54.48 -29.39 -45.87
N PHE A 265 54.62 -29.76 -47.14
CA PHE A 265 55.65 -30.69 -47.62
C PHE A 265 56.54 -29.95 -48.62
N THR A 266 57.76 -29.61 -48.21
CA THR A 266 58.66 -28.77 -49.02
C THR A 266 60.05 -29.38 -49.18
N ASP A 267 60.81 -28.92 -50.18
CA ASP A 267 62.26 -29.19 -50.24
C ASP A 267 63.05 -28.29 -49.27
N GLU A 268 64.39 -28.42 -49.29
CA GLU A 268 65.33 -27.63 -48.49
C GLU A 268 65.26 -26.13 -48.85
N GLU A 269 64.87 -25.79 -50.08
CA GLU A 269 64.68 -24.42 -50.57
C GLU A 269 63.28 -23.84 -50.25
N GLY A 270 62.37 -24.65 -49.70
CA GLY A 270 61.02 -24.25 -49.34
C GLY A 270 59.99 -24.35 -50.47
N ASN A 271 60.33 -24.94 -51.61
CA ASN A 271 59.39 -25.20 -52.70
C ASN A 271 58.42 -26.31 -52.30
N GLU A 272 57.14 -26.12 -52.61
CA GLU A 272 56.11 -27.12 -52.31
C GLU A 272 56.27 -28.34 -53.23
N LEU A 273 56.43 -29.52 -52.62
CA LEU A 273 56.56 -30.79 -53.34
C LEU A 273 55.22 -31.51 -53.50
N GLN A 274 54.25 -31.21 -52.63
CA GLN A 274 52.90 -31.73 -52.66
C GLN A 274 51.97 -30.79 -51.89
N ALA A 275 50.69 -30.77 -52.29
CA ALA A 275 49.64 -30.04 -51.59
C ALA A 275 49.66 -30.30 -50.07
N PRO A 276 49.51 -29.26 -49.24
CA PRO A 276 49.55 -29.40 -47.79
C PRO A 276 48.38 -30.26 -47.29
N SER A 277 48.61 -31.03 -46.22
CA SER A 277 47.53 -31.68 -45.50
C SER A 277 46.84 -30.67 -44.59
N ILE A 278 45.50 -30.61 -44.68
CA ILE A 278 44.67 -29.67 -43.93
C ILE A 278 43.68 -30.46 -43.08
N GLN A 279 43.59 -30.13 -41.80
CA GLN A 279 42.51 -30.55 -40.91
C GLN A 279 41.87 -29.31 -40.28
N GLU A 280 40.56 -29.34 -40.11
CA GLU A 280 39.76 -28.18 -39.67
C GLU A 280 39.01 -28.48 -38.38
N ASN A 281 38.81 -27.45 -37.57
CA ASN A 281 38.00 -27.45 -36.36
C ASN A 281 37.37 -26.05 -36.20
N VAL A 282 36.37 -25.91 -35.34
CA VAL A 282 35.77 -24.61 -35.02
C VAL A 282 35.60 -24.47 -33.51
N PHE A 283 36.12 -23.38 -32.95
CA PHE A 283 35.77 -22.94 -31.60
C PHE A 283 34.54 -22.04 -31.67
N ILE A 284 33.56 -22.29 -30.80
CA ILE A 284 32.29 -21.59 -30.77
C ILE A 284 32.14 -20.96 -29.38
N TYR A 285 32.04 -19.64 -29.33
CA TYR A 285 31.57 -18.92 -28.16
C TYR A 285 30.06 -18.74 -28.28
N THR A 286 29.32 -19.24 -27.30
CA THR A 286 27.84 -19.27 -27.31
C THR A 286 27.20 -17.88 -27.31
N GLY A 287 27.97 -16.82 -27.05
CA GLY A 287 27.47 -15.47 -26.87
C GLY A 287 26.94 -15.20 -25.46
N ASP A 288 26.85 -13.93 -25.11
CA ASP A 288 26.32 -13.44 -23.84
C ASP A 288 24.80 -13.30 -23.92
N THR A 289 24.11 -13.77 -22.88
CA THR A 289 22.67 -13.52 -22.71
C THR A 289 22.49 -12.12 -22.15
N VAL A 290 21.78 -11.26 -22.87
CA VAL A 290 21.50 -9.88 -22.49
C VAL A 290 20.00 -9.65 -22.36
N ASP A 291 19.62 -8.75 -21.46
CA ASP A 291 18.27 -8.23 -21.34
C ASP A 291 17.88 -7.46 -22.62
N LYS A 292 16.77 -7.81 -23.26
CA LYS A 292 16.36 -7.22 -24.55
C LYS A 292 15.97 -5.74 -24.45
N VAL A 293 15.63 -5.25 -23.26
CA VAL A 293 15.15 -3.88 -23.05
C VAL A 293 16.31 -2.95 -22.66
N THR A 294 17.19 -3.39 -21.78
CA THR A 294 18.26 -2.58 -21.18
C THR A 294 19.64 -2.84 -21.77
N ASP A 295 19.79 -3.90 -22.58
CA ASP A 295 21.07 -4.38 -23.12
C ASP A 295 22.10 -4.80 -22.06
N LYS A 296 21.69 -4.91 -20.78
CA LYS A 296 22.56 -5.38 -19.69
C LYS A 296 22.85 -6.88 -19.83
N VAL A 297 24.10 -7.27 -19.62
CA VAL A 297 24.52 -8.69 -19.60
C VAL A 297 23.93 -9.39 -18.36
N LEU A 298 23.08 -10.38 -18.59
CA LEU A 298 22.48 -11.22 -17.55
C LEU A 298 23.33 -12.46 -17.26
N LYS A 299 23.95 -13.02 -18.30
CA LYS A 299 24.82 -14.20 -18.20
C LYS A 299 25.87 -14.19 -19.31
N THR A 300 27.13 -14.41 -18.95
CA THR A 300 28.22 -14.53 -19.93
C THR A 300 28.17 -15.88 -20.65
N GLY A 301 28.51 -15.87 -21.93
CA GLY A 301 28.65 -17.08 -22.75
C GLY A 301 29.80 -17.99 -22.31
N SER A 302 29.94 -19.11 -23.02
CA SER A 302 31.03 -20.05 -22.81
C SER A 302 31.56 -20.57 -24.13
N TRP A 303 32.83 -20.97 -24.14
CA TRP A 303 33.42 -21.67 -25.27
C TRP A 303 33.00 -23.15 -25.24
N ASN A 304 32.68 -23.72 -26.40
CA ASN A 304 32.41 -25.16 -26.54
C ASN A 304 33.62 -26.03 -26.14
N GLN A 305 34.84 -25.52 -26.40
CA GLN A 305 36.11 -26.12 -26.02
C GLN A 305 37.19 -25.03 -25.97
N GLN A 306 38.20 -25.17 -25.11
CA GLN A 306 39.28 -24.20 -24.99
C GLN A 306 40.48 -24.51 -25.92
N SER A 307 40.66 -25.79 -26.23
CA SER A 307 41.72 -26.32 -27.07
C SER A 307 41.22 -27.51 -27.88
N TYR A 308 41.87 -27.79 -29.00
CA TYR A 308 41.61 -28.96 -29.83
C TYR A 308 42.94 -29.51 -30.34
N THR A 309 43.14 -30.82 -30.17
CA THR A 309 44.32 -31.53 -30.67
C THR A 309 43.93 -32.30 -31.91
N TYR A 310 44.59 -32.00 -33.01
CA TYR A 310 44.35 -32.61 -34.31
C TYR A 310 44.93 -34.02 -34.40
N ASP A 311 44.46 -34.78 -35.36
CA ASP A 311 44.99 -36.12 -35.62
C ASP A 311 46.42 -36.05 -36.18
N VAL A 312 47.12 -37.17 -36.03
CA VAL A 312 48.40 -37.38 -36.71
C VAL A 312 48.19 -37.54 -38.22
N VAL A 313 49.19 -37.10 -38.99
CA VAL A 313 49.23 -37.24 -40.45
C VAL A 313 50.43 -38.11 -40.81
N GLU A 314 50.21 -39.18 -41.59
CA GLU A 314 51.30 -40.00 -42.13
C GLU A 314 52.08 -39.21 -43.18
N VAL A 315 53.41 -39.21 -43.09
CA VAL A 315 54.27 -38.44 -44.00
C VAL A 315 54.31 -39.14 -45.36
N PRO A 316 53.91 -38.47 -46.46
CA PRO A 316 53.85 -39.10 -47.76
C PRO A 316 55.25 -39.40 -48.31
N THR A 317 55.36 -40.48 -49.08
CA THR A 317 56.55 -40.76 -49.87
C THR A 317 56.51 -39.95 -51.17
N ILE A 318 57.51 -39.10 -51.41
CA ILE A 318 57.60 -38.26 -52.61
C ILE A 318 58.73 -38.79 -53.50
N LYS A 319 58.43 -39.08 -54.77
CA LYS A 319 59.41 -39.67 -55.70
C LYS A 319 60.61 -38.75 -55.89
N GLY A 320 61.82 -39.29 -55.72
CA GLY A 320 63.08 -38.55 -55.89
C GLY A 320 63.52 -37.75 -54.65
N TYR A 321 62.77 -37.85 -53.56
CA TYR A 321 63.06 -37.16 -52.31
C TYR A 321 62.96 -38.12 -51.12
N VAL A 322 63.67 -37.81 -50.03
CA VAL A 322 63.52 -38.47 -48.73
C VAL A 322 63.14 -37.43 -47.68
N ALA A 323 62.11 -37.72 -46.87
CA ALA A 323 61.75 -36.84 -45.76
C ALA A 323 62.92 -36.78 -44.75
N ASP A 324 63.46 -35.58 -44.56
CA ASP A 324 64.65 -35.29 -43.76
C ASP A 324 64.26 -34.87 -42.33
N SER A 325 63.36 -33.90 -42.19
CA SER A 325 62.92 -33.38 -40.88
C SER A 325 61.43 -32.99 -40.83
N GLY A 326 60.93 -32.63 -39.65
CA GLY A 326 59.53 -32.21 -39.45
C GLY A 326 58.53 -33.33 -39.16
N TYR A 327 59.02 -34.54 -38.88
CA TYR A 327 58.25 -35.72 -38.51
C TYR A 327 58.86 -36.44 -37.30
N ILE A 328 58.12 -37.36 -36.71
CA ILE A 328 58.59 -38.34 -35.72
C ILE A 328 58.37 -39.75 -36.26
N ILE A 329 59.10 -40.74 -35.72
CA ILE A 329 58.87 -42.14 -36.06
C ILE A 329 58.08 -42.80 -34.93
N ARG A 330 56.93 -43.39 -35.27
CA ARG A 330 56.11 -44.20 -34.36
C ARG A 330 55.69 -45.45 -35.11
N ASP A 331 55.87 -46.62 -34.50
CA ASP A 331 55.51 -47.92 -35.10
C ASP A 331 56.07 -48.13 -36.52
N ASN A 332 57.36 -47.80 -36.72
CA ASN A 332 58.06 -47.82 -38.01
C ASN A 332 57.48 -46.92 -39.11
N LYS A 333 56.59 -45.97 -38.78
CA LYS A 333 56.03 -44.98 -39.71
C LYS A 333 56.49 -43.56 -39.39
N LYS A 334 56.77 -42.78 -40.43
CA LYS A 334 57.01 -41.34 -40.31
C LYS A 334 55.66 -40.64 -40.18
N ILE A 335 55.40 -39.99 -39.05
CA ILE A 335 54.16 -39.25 -38.79
C ILE A 335 54.45 -37.82 -38.35
N THR A 336 53.53 -36.91 -38.61
CA THR A 336 53.58 -35.50 -38.21
C THR A 336 52.18 -35.04 -37.76
N GLY A 337 51.98 -33.75 -37.53
CA GLY A 337 50.72 -33.24 -36.97
C GLY A 337 50.65 -33.40 -35.45
N ASN A 338 49.49 -33.81 -34.93
CA ASN A 338 49.20 -33.81 -33.49
C ASN A 338 49.48 -32.46 -32.83
N LEU A 339 49.17 -31.38 -33.54
CA LEU A 339 49.30 -30.03 -33.03
C LEU A 339 48.05 -29.70 -32.23
N THR A 340 48.22 -28.95 -31.13
CA THR A 340 47.09 -28.44 -30.35
C THR A 340 46.87 -26.98 -30.69
N ALA A 341 45.67 -26.66 -31.19
CA ALA A 341 45.21 -25.29 -31.35
C ALA A 341 44.37 -24.84 -30.14
N THR A 342 44.30 -23.54 -29.92
CA THR A 342 43.40 -22.92 -28.93
C THR A 342 42.56 -21.85 -29.61
N TYR A 343 41.47 -21.40 -29.00
CA TYR A 343 40.67 -20.31 -29.58
C TYR A 343 41.46 -18.97 -29.69
N ASN A 344 42.54 -18.80 -28.93
CA ASN A 344 43.45 -17.65 -29.03
C ASN A 344 44.52 -17.85 -30.12
N THR A 345 44.88 -19.10 -30.40
CA THR A 345 45.88 -19.50 -31.40
C THR A 345 45.29 -20.61 -32.30
N PRO A 346 44.32 -20.28 -33.16
CA PRO A 346 43.49 -21.30 -33.82
C PRO A 346 44.17 -21.97 -35.01
N ASN A 347 45.23 -21.37 -35.56
CA ASN A 347 45.92 -21.92 -36.72
C ASN A 347 47.30 -22.42 -36.30
N VAL A 348 47.56 -23.70 -36.58
CA VAL A 348 48.82 -24.38 -36.27
C VAL A 348 49.42 -24.94 -37.55
N THR A 349 50.72 -24.77 -37.75
CA THR A 349 51.40 -25.20 -38.97
C THR A 349 52.67 -25.98 -38.64
N ARG A 350 52.91 -27.05 -39.39
CA ARG A 350 54.18 -27.78 -39.40
C ARG A 350 54.67 -27.91 -40.83
N THR A 351 56.00 -27.87 -41.02
CA THR A 351 56.64 -28.16 -42.30
C THR A 351 57.44 -29.45 -42.18
N VAL A 352 57.23 -30.37 -43.11
CA VAL A 352 58.07 -31.52 -43.36
C VAL A 352 59.02 -31.17 -44.49
N ILE A 353 60.32 -31.24 -44.23
CA ILE A 353 61.37 -30.89 -45.19
C ILE A 353 61.90 -32.17 -45.82
N TYR A 354 62.03 -32.16 -47.14
CA TYR A 354 62.50 -33.27 -47.95
C TYR A 354 63.83 -32.93 -48.60
N LYS A 355 64.74 -33.90 -48.58
CA LYS A 355 66.03 -33.81 -49.26
C LYS A 355 65.98 -34.54 -50.58
N LYS A 356 66.49 -33.91 -51.65
CA LYS A 356 66.56 -34.52 -52.97
C LYS A 356 67.54 -35.70 -52.95
N CYS A 357 67.08 -36.86 -53.40
CA CYS A 357 67.96 -38.01 -53.57
C CYS A 357 68.79 -37.77 -54.84
N ASN A 358 70.08 -37.42 -54.66
CA ASN A 358 71.03 -37.47 -55.76
C ASN A 358 71.14 -38.92 -56.19
N SER A 359 70.47 -39.28 -57.29
CA SER A 359 70.50 -40.61 -57.87
C SER A 359 71.90 -40.94 -58.38
N LYS A 360 72.81 -41.30 -57.47
CA LYS A 360 73.82 -42.31 -57.75
C LYS A 360 73.21 -43.61 -57.24
N THR A 361 72.98 -44.50 -58.18
CA THR A 361 72.24 -45.75 -58.08
C THR A 361 72.67 -46.65 -56.92
N HIS A 362 71.73 -47.50 -56.50
CA HIS A 362 71.78 -48.60 -55.53
C HIS A 362 72.90 -49.66 -55.72
N ALA A 363 73.93 -49.39 -56.53
CA ALA A 363 74.93 -50.37 -56.95
C ALA A 363 76.22 -50.40 -56.09
N ASP A 364 76.43 -49.45 -55.18
CA ASP A 364 77.75 -49.28 -54.52
C ASP A 364 77.82 -49.64 -53.02
N ILE A 365 76.76 -50.17 -52.39
CA ILE A 365 76.75 -50.43 -50.92
C ILE A 365 76.95 -51.90 -50.52
N PHE A 366 77.01 -52.87 -51.45
CA PHE A 366 77.23 -54.30 -51.10
C PHE A 366 78.45 -54.94 -51.76
N LYS A 367 79.61 -54.29 -51.69
CA LYS A 367 80.92 -54.94 -51.85
C LYS A 367 81.71 -54.85 -50.54
N GLY A 368 81.43 -55.76 -49.62
CA GLY A 368 82.38 -56.04 -48.53
C GLY A 368 81.81 -56.35 -47.15
N ILE A 369 80.88 -57.31 -47.03
CA ILE A 369 80.79 -58.11 -45.78
C ILE A 369 80.55 -59.57 -46.17
N SER A 370 81.58 -60.39 -45.96
CA SER A 370 81.54 -61.85 -46.12
C SER A 370 81.03 -62.48 -44.84
N LEU A 371 79.99 -63.32 -44.94
CA LEU A 371 79.45 -64.16 -43.87
C LEU A 371 80.34 -65.41 -43.70
N SER A 372 81.03 -65.56 -42.57
CA SER A 372 81.61 -66.86 -42.17
C SER A 372 80.73 -67.54 -41.12
N LYS A 373 80.00 -68.58 -41.54
CA LYS A 373 79.35 -69.59 -40.70
C LYS A 373 80.37 -70.68 -40.29
N LYS A 374 80.29 -71.17 -39.04
CA LYS A 374 80.40 -72.61 -38.67
C LYS A 374 80.09 -72.87 -37.16
N PRO A 375 79.78 -74.11 -36.69
CA PRO A 375 78.40 -74.50 -36.33
C PRO A 375 78.19 -75.30 -35.00
N ILE A 376 76.92 -75.35 -34.56
CA ILE A 376 76.05 -76.42 -33.98
C ILE A 376 76.59 -77.40 -32.91
N ALA A 377 75.84 -77.51 -31.79
CA ALA A 377 75.36 -78.79 -31.23
C ALA A 377 73.98 -78.61 -30.54
N SER A 378 73.08 -79.56 -30.81
CA SER A 378 71.65 -79.65 -30.47
C SER A 378 71.37 -80.37 -29.14
N ILE A 379 70.13 -80.29 -28.64
CA ILE A 379 69.25 -81.43 -28.21
C ILE A 379 67.89 -80.83 -27.71
N ILE A 380 66.75 -81.02 -28.45
CA ILE A 380 65.59 -81.94 -28.22
C ILE A 380 64.63 -81.38 -27.12
N ASP A 381 63.30 -81.27 -27.19
CA ASP A 381 62.20 -81.77 -28.04
C ASP A 381 60.92 -80.90 -27.87
N ASP A 382 60.01 -80.96 -28.85
CA ASP A 382 58.55 -80.61 -28.82
C ASP A 382 57.76 -81.87 -28.31
N PRO A 383 56.42 -81.93 -28.00
CA PRO A 383 55.37 -80.95 -28.25
C PRO A 383 54.13 -80.86 -27.30
N THR A 384 53.21 -79.94 -27.66
CA THR A 384 51.72 -79.95 -27.54
C THR A 384 50.94 -79.38 -26.31
N GLN A 385 50.13 -78.33 -26.62
CA GLN A 385 48.66 -78.16 -26.49
C GLN A 385 47.90 -77.98 -25.13
N ASN A 386 47.19 -76.84 -25.07
CA ASN A 386 45.79 -76.57 -24.64
C ASN A 386 45.32 -76.41 -23.16
N TYR A 387 44.68 -75.25 -22.96
CA TYR A 387 43.44 -74.91 -22.21
C TYR A 387 43.34 -74.94 -20.66
N ASN A 388 42.94 -73.76 -20.17
CA ASN A 388 41.89 -73.42 -19.19
C ASN A 388 42.12 -73.32 -17.66
N SER A 389 41.79 -72.09 -17.21
CA SER A 389 40.84 -71.73 -16.15
C SER A 389 41.21 -71.78 -14.65
N ASN A 390 41.07 -70.60 -14.05
CA ASN A 390 40.26 -70.27 -12.87
C ASN A 390 40.78 -70.48 -11.43
N HIS A 391 40.83 -69.31 -10.76
CA HIS A 391 40.17 -68.95 -9.50
C HIS A 391 40.87 -69.15 -8.14
N ILE A 392 40.45 -68.21 -7.26
CA ILE A 392 40.42 -68.15 -5.78
C ILE A 392 41.61 -67.42 -5.12
N SER A 393 41.50 -66.13 -4.75
CA SER A 393 40.85 -65.48 -3.57
C SER A 393 41.61 -65.58 -2.24
N SER A 394 41.86 -64.42 -1.62
CA SER A 394 41.64 -64.13 -0.19
C SER A 394 41.73 -62.60 0.00
N LEU A 395 40.68 -61.84 0.37
CA LEU A 395 40.12 -61.63 1.73
C LEU A 395 41.24 -61.32 2.76
N ASP A 396 41.22 -60.26 3.58
CA ASP A 396 40.18 -59.69 4.45
C ASP A 396 40.72 -58.33 5.04
N LEU A 397 40.04 -57.45 5.80
CA LEU A 397 39.08 -57.63 6.91
C LEU A 397 38.42 -56.27 7.27
N VAL A 398 37.14 -56.30 7.66
CA VAL A 398 36.36 -55.20 8.27
C VAL A 398 36.32 -55.36 9.80
N GLY A 399 36.39 -54.25 10.54
CA GLY A 399 36.34 -54.20 12.01
C GLY A 399 34.92 -54.21 12.61
N LEU A 400 34.80 -54.78 13.82
CA LEU A 400 33.56 -55.09 14.53
C LEU A 400 33.60 -54.57 15.99
N SER A 401 32.45 -54.03 16.46
CA SER A 401 31.92 -53.97 17.85
C SER A 401 32.64 -53.13 18.93
N GLY A 402 32.02 -52.58 19.99
CA GLY A 402 30.66 -52.62 20.61
C GLY A 402 30.44 -51.34 21.47
N ILE A 403 29.45 -51.14 22.35
CA ILE A 403 28.87 -51.96 23.42
C ILE A 403 27.59 -51.26 23.99
N LYS A 404 26.62 -52.09 24.44
CA LYS A 404 25.46 -51.91 25.37
C LYS A 404 24.23 -51.10 24.95
#